data_AF-A0AB39T513-F1
#
_entry.id   AF-A0AB39T513-F1
#
_cell.length_a   1.000
_cell.length_b   1.000
_cell.length_c   1.000
_cell.angle_alpha   90.00
_cell.angle_beta   90.00
_cell.angle_gamma   90.00
#
_symmetry.space_group_name_H-M   'P 1'
#
loop_
_entity.id
_entity.type
_entity.pdbx_description
1 polymer ?
#
loop_
_entity_poly.entity_id
_entity_poly.type
_entity_poly.pdbx_seq_one_letter_code
_entity_poly.pdbx_strand_id
1 'polypeptide(L)' 'MIVLIGPQSTDDERGDLEETAGFLGAVRMTPDVDWALVTGFLVTPDWERCSGARADVAAARVFGLPIEQLNTIR' A
#
# COMPACT_ATOMS: atom_id res chain seq x y z
N MET A 1 1.16 -11.88 -4.36
CA MET A 1 0.55 -11.26 -3.17
C MET A 1 0.16 -9.84 -3.53
N ILE A 2 -1.02 -9.39 -3.12
CA ILE A 2 -1.42 -7.99 -3.27
C ILE A 2 -0.96 -7.21 -2.02
N VAL A 3 -0.33 -6.06 -2.25
CA VAL A 3 0.20 -5.21 -1.18
C VAL A 3 -0.60 -3.92 -1.09
N LEU A 4 -1.01 -3.54 0.12
CA LEU A 4 -1.72 -2.28 0.39
C LEU A 4 -0.72 -1.19 0.81
N ILE A 5 -0.74 -0.07 0.11
CA ILE A 5 0.02 1.14 0.40
C ILE A 5 -0.95 2.25 0.82
N GLY A 6 -0.55 3.06 1.80
CA GLY A 6 -1.31 4.25 2.19
C GLY A 6 -0.55 5.15 3.15
N PRO A 7 -1.23 6.10 3.79
CA PRO A 7 -0.64 6.89 4.87
C PRO A 7 -0.12 5.98 5.99
N GLN A 8 1.12 6.19 6.42
CA GLN A 8 1.80 5.35 7.42
C GLN A 8 2.82 6.14 8.26
N SER A 9 2.56 7.43 8.45
CA SER A 9 3.43 8.38 9.15
C SER A 9 3.25 8.30 10.68
N THR A 10 2.12 7.77 11.14
CA THR A 10 1.80 7.58 12.57
C THR A 10 1.52 6.10 12.87
N ASP A 11 1.51 5.72 14.14
CA ASP A 11 1.12 4.37 14.57
C ASP A 11 -0.35 4.06 14.24
N ASP A 12 -1.24 5.03 14.45
CA ASP A 12 -2.67 4.88 14.13
C ASP A 12 -2.87 4.62 12.63
N GLU A 13 -2.21 5.40 11.76
CA GLU A 13 -2.25 5.21 10.31
C GLU A 13 -1.76 3.83 9.89
N ARG A 14 -0.73 3.30 10.56
CA ARG A 14 -0.25 1.94 10.32
C ARG A 14 -1.25 0.88 10.79
N GLY A 15 -1.92 1.11 11.93
CA GLY A 15 -2.99 0.26 12.44
C GLY A 15 -4.18 0.18 11.48
N ASP A 16 -4.65 1.33 11.00
CA ASP A 16 -5.76 1.42 10.03
C ASP A 16 -5.41 0.68 8.73
N LEU A 17 -4.16 0.82 8.26
CA LEU A 17 -3.67 0.09 7.09
C LEU A 17 -3.60 -1.42 7.30
N GLU A 18 -3.19 -1.87 8.48
CA GLU A 18 -3.14 -3.30 8.80
C GLU A 18 -4.55 -3.90 8.82
N GLU A 19 -5.51 -3.22 9.45
CA GLU A 19 -6.92 -3.62 9.46
C GLU A 19 -7.49 -3.66 8.04
N THR A 20 -7.26 -2.59 7.25
CA THR A 20 -7.73 -2.50 5.87
C THR A 20 -7.11 -3.59 4.99
N ALA A 21 -5.83 -3.89 5.16
CA ALA A 21 -5.15 -4.96 4.43
C ALA A 21 -5.78 -6.32 4.76
N GLY A 22 -6.02 -6.60 6.05
CA GLY A 22 -6.71 -7.80 6.49
C GLY A 22 -8.11 -7.95 5.89
N PHE A 23 -8.89 -6.87 5.87
CA PHE A 23 -10.23 -6.85 5.27
C PHE A 23 -10.22 -7.15 3.76
N LEU A 24 -9.21 -6.63 3.04
CA LEU A 24 -9.08 -6.82 1.58
C LEU A 24 -8.37 -8.13 1.19
N GLY A 25 -7.90 -8.91 2.16
CA GLY A 25 -7.03 -10.06 1.88
C GLY A 25 -5.69 -9.68 1.25
N ALA A 26 -5.24 -8.45 1.50
CA ALA A 26 -3.94 -7.93 1.09
C ALA A 26 -2.95 -7.96 2.26
N VAL A 27 -1.69 -7.62 1.98
CA VAL A 27 -0.64 -7.44 3.00
C VAL A 27 -0.29 -5.96 3.07
N ARG A 28 -0.19 -5.38 4.27
CA ARG A 28 0.28 -4.00 4.42
C ARG A 28 1.72 -3.87 3.92
N MET A 29 2.04 -2.78 3.23
CA MET A 29 3.40 -2.47 2.83
C MET A 29 4.33 -2.34 4.05
N THR A 30 5.45 -3.05 4.01
CA THR A 30 6.52 -2.97 5.01
C THR A 30 7.89 -2.95 4.32
N PRO A 31 8.96 -2.50 5.02
CA PRO A 31 10.32 -2.58 4.49
C PRO A 31 10.78 -4.01 4.16
N ASP A 32 10.18 -5.02 4.79
CA ASP A 32 10.56 -6.43 4.67
C ASP A 32 9.74 -7.19 3.63
N VAL A 33 8.95 -6.50 2.80
CA VAL A 33 8.15 -7.15 1.77
C VAL A 33 9.05 -7.87 0.76
N ASP A 34 8.76 -9.14 0.51
CA ASP A 34 9.42 -9.87 -0.58
C ASP A 34 8.81 -9.44 -1.92
N TRP A 35 9.49 -8.49 -2.57
CA TRP A 35 9.08 -7.94 -3.86
C TRP A 35 8.94 -8.99 -4.97
N ALA A 36 9.65 -10.12 -4.90
CA ALA A 36 9.52 -11.19 -5.89
C ALA A 36 8.16 -11.89 -5.82
N LEU A 37 7.48 -11.83 -4.67
CA LEU A 37 6.16 -12.42 -4.45
C LEU A 37 5.03 -11.41 -4.71
N VAL A 38 5.33 -10.15 -4.98
CA VAL A 38 4.32 -9.11 -5.20
C VAL A 38 3.73 -9.24 -6.59
N THR A 39 2.40 -9.30 -6.65
CA THR A 39 1.63 -9.44 -7.90
C THR A 39 0.85 -8.17 -8.25
N GLY A 40 0.79 -7.20 -7.33
CA GLY A 40 0.10 -5.93 -7.54
C GLY A 40 -0.04 -5.13 -6.25
N PHE A 41 -0.47 -3.88 -6.39
CA PHE A 41 -0.65 -2.94 -5.30
C PHE A 41 -2.04 -2.34 -5.28
N LEU A 42 -2.57 -2.15 -4.08
CA LEU A 42 -3.71 -1.29 -3.79
C LEU A 42 -3.18 -0.03 -3.10
N VAL A 43 -3.70 1.14 -3.46
CA VAL A 43 -3.38 2.40 -2.79
C VAL A 43 -4.62 3.02 -2.16
N THR A 44 -4.57 3.29 -0.86
CA THR A 44 -5.64 3.98 -0.14
C THR A 44 -5.66 5.48 -0.49
N PRO A 45 -6.78 6.18 -0.26
CA PRO A 45 -6.81 7.64 -0.38
C PRO A 45 -5.72 8.33 0.45
N ASP A 46 -5.28 9.49 -0.03
CA ASP A 46 -4.26 10.35 0.60
C ASP A 46 -2.87 9.72 0.77
N TRP A 47 -2.57 8.58 0.13
CA TRP A 47 -1.26 7.94 0.18
C TRP A 47 -0.12 8.89 -0.24
N GLU A 48 -0.39 9.84 -1.14
CA GLU A 48 0.57 10.82 -1.64
C GLU A 48 1.11 11.75 -0.54
N ARG A 49 0.42 11.89 0.60
CA ARG A 49 0.93 12.71 1.72
C ARG A 49 2.08 12.05 2.46
N CYS A 50 2.26 10.73 2.30
CA CYS A 50 3.32 9.98 2.95
C CYS A 50 4.50 9.75 2.00
N SER A 51 5.70 10.23 2.36
CA SER A 51 6.89 10.06 1.52
C SER A 51 7.28 8.59 1.33
N GLY A 52 7.08 7.73 2.33
CA GLY A 52 7.30 6.29 2.23
C GLY A 52 6.38 5.66 1.19
N ALA A 53 5.07 5.89 1.30
CA ALA A 53 4.09 5.43 0.32
C ALA A 53 4.40 5.93 -1.10
N ARG A 54 4.90 7.16 -1.23
CA ARG A 54 5.38 7.70 -2.52
C ARG A 54 6.55 6.93 -3.10
N ALA A 55 7.52 6.56 -2.29
CA ALA A 55 8.65 5.75 -2.72
C ALA A 55 8.18 4.34 -3.16
N ASP A 56 7.28 3.74 -2.40
CA ASP A 56 6.74 2.40 -2.67
C ASP A 56 5.99 2.35 -4.01
N VAL A 57 5.11 3.33 -4.27
CA VAL A 57 4.40 3.44 -5.56
C VAL A 57 5.35 3.74 -6.71
N ALA A 58 6.38 4.56 -6.49
CA ALA A 58 7.39 4.81 -7.52
C ALA A 58 8.16 3.52 -7.88
N ALA A 59 8.55 2.72 -6.88
CA ALA A 59 9.19 1.43 -7.10
C ALA A 59 8.26 0.46 -7.86
N ALA A 60 7.01 0.34 -7.44
CA ALA A 60 6.00 -0.47 -8.12
C ALA A 60 5.86 -0.11 -9.61
N ARG A 61 5.84 1.20 -9.94
CA ARG A 61 5.79 1.69 -11.32
C ARG A 61 7.04 1.31 -12.12
N VAL A 62 8.23 1.42 -11.52
CA VAL A 62 9.50 1.04 -12.17
C VAL A 62 9.52 -0.45 -12.51
N PHE A 63 8.97 -1.30 -11.64
CA PHE A 63 8.86 -2.73 -11.88
C PHE A 63 7.68 -3.14 -12.77
N GLY A 64 6.86 -2.18 -13.24
CA GLY A 64 5.69 -2.46 -14.08
C GLY A 64 4.59 -3.24 -13.36
N LEU A 65 4.55 -3.18 -12.02
CA LEU A 65 3.54 -3.86 -11.23
C LEU A 65 2.20 -3.11 -11.30
N PRO A 66 1.07 -3.83 -11.39
CA PRO A 66 -0.24 -3.18 -11.45
C PRO A 66 -0.53 -2.45 -10.13
N ILE A 67 -1.08 -1.24 -10.24
CA ILE A 67 -1.45 -0.39 -9.11
C ILE A 67 -2.90 0.04 -9.30
N GLU A 68 -3.75 -0.26 -8.33
CA GLU A 68 -5.16 0.14 -8.30
C GLU A 68 -5.41 1.07 -7.10
N GLN A 69 -6.12 2.18 -7.36
CA GLN A 69 -6.49 3.12 -6.31
C GLN A 69 -7.86 2.79 -5.73
N LEU A 70 -7.90 2.63 -4.42
CA LEU A 70 -9.14 2.44 -3.68
C LEU A 70 -9.88 3.77 -3.59
N ASN A 71 -11.13 3.76 -4.03
CA ASN A 71 -12.02 4.91 -3.88
C ASN A 71 -12.58 4.93 -2.45
N THR A 72 -12.71 6.12 -1.88
CA THR A 72 -13.45 6.31 -0.63
C THR A 72 -14.91 5.95 -0.88
N ILE A 73 -15.42 4.88 -0.24
CA ILE A 73 -16.86 4.64 -0.18
C ILE A 73 -17.41 5.71 0.78
N ARG A 74 -18.18 6.66 0.25
CA ARG A 74 -18.89 7.68 1.04
C ARG A 74 -20.15 7.10 1.65
#